data_AF-A0A161WQL2-F1
#
_entry.id   AF-A0A161WQL2-F1
#
_cell.length_a   1.000
_cell.length_b   1.000
_cell.length_c   1.000
_cell.angle_alpha   90.00
_cell.angle_beta   90.00
_cell.angle_gamma   90.00
#
_symmetry.space_group_name_H-M   'P 1'
#
loop_
_entity.id
_entity.type
_entity.pdbx_description
1 polymer ?
#
loop_
_entity_poly.entity_id
_entity_poly.type
_entity_poly.pdbx_seq_one_letter_code
_entity_poly.pdbx_strand_id
1 'polypeptide(L)'
;MENRALSDEQLQIIEDAIKDVSEREKLIEYLGRHDVVGKEIFAYLNITRAEIWDVIYEPVSYDVFIKRIPIYFYHSDGQKGSVGNFSQYAMGIYEYYADDTEYTENLEKLYMAVERMHYQHMLDLKTIFNYPIEQTGYCSRTDLFMQWANYLDLAGKYGVSNKTPKYFIVEYNYILERAGLKPIIYEIKEQYSGEYMSRTGNVIRVEGTFPFDDNGNPIMKWIGLDVIEPTRIWGKVDDRSKGYICIEVNSKTAIYGLNCWGSNDNGEDCWHRLYVGPLLIEFDYKKLKECRNRENLTQKQVAAAIGSAERTYQKWESGETTPDCIYLLRLMNVLNIKEVDELTSVSIE
;
A
#
# COMPACT_ATOMS: atom_id res chain seq x y z
N MET A 1 -46.30 20.52 -16.71
CA MET A 1 -45.64 19.92 -15.53
C MET A 1 -45.63 20.99 -14.46
N GLU A 2 -46.23 20.73 -13.31
CA GLU A 2 -46.12 21.65 -12.18
C GLU A 2 -44.65 21.73 -11.77
N ASN A 3 -44.15 22.95 -11.61
CA ASN A 3 -42.77 23.19 -11.22
C ASN A 3 -42.64 22.79 -9.75
N ARG A 4 -41.78 21.83 -9.42
CA ARG A 4 -41.53 21.43 -8.03
C ARG A 4 -40.91 22.61 -7.29
N ALA A 5 -41.51 23.03 -6.18
CA ALA A 5 -40.90 24.03 -5.30
C ALA A 5 -39.83 23.37 -4.43
N LEU A 6 -38.61 23.93 -4.45
CA LEU A 6 -37.52 23.53 -3.54
C LEU A 6 -37.84 24.01 -2.12
N SER A 7 -37.42 23.25 -1.11
CA SER A 7 -37.50 23.72 0.28
C SER A 7 -36.42 24.76 0.58
N ASP A 8 -36.62 25.57 1.64
CA ASP A 8 -35.63 26.57 2.08
C ASP A 8 -34.26 25.93 2.37
N GLU A 9 -34.23 24.71 2.91
CA GLU A 9 -33.00 23.95 3.16
C GLU A 9 -32.28 23.59 1.85
N GLN A 10 -33.02 23.16 0.83
CA GLN A 10 -32.45 22.82 -0.49
C GLN A 10 -31.90 24.06 -1.20
N LEU A 11 -32.60 25.18 -1.08
CA LEU A 11 -32.13 26.47 -1.58
C LEU A 11 -30.83 26.87 -0.88
N GLN A 12 -30.75 26.75 0.44
CA GLN A 12 -29.53 27.08 1.19
C GLN A 12 -28.32 26.24 0.73
N ILE A 13 -28.51 24.92 0.50
CA ILE A 13 -27.45 24.05 -0.02
C ILE A 13 -26.89 24.57 -1.36
N ILE A 14 -27.79 24.98 -2.26
CA ILE A 14 -27.42 25.53 -3.58
C ILE A 14 -26.66 26.85 -3.41
N GLU A 15 -27.13 27.74 -2.54
CA GLU A 15 -26.49 29.03 -2.29
C GLU A 15 -25.10 28.91 -1.67
N ASP A 16 -24.91 27.92 -0.81
CA ASP A 16 -23.62 27.68 -0.17
C ASP A 16 -22.60 27.13 -1.17
N ALA A 17 -23.03 26.22 -2.05
CA ALA A 17 -22.15 25.54 -3.01
C ALA A 17 -21.81 26.38 -4.24
N ILE A 18 -22.75 27.16 -4.77
CA ILE A 18 -22.59 27.88 -6.05
C ILE A 18 -22.61 29.38 -5.79
N LYS A 19 -21.52 30.08 -6.14
CA LYS A 19 -21.40 31.53 -5.89
C LYS A 19 -21.98 32.38 -7.02
N ASP A 20 -22.04 31.87 -8.24
CA ASP A 20 -22.64 32.58 -9.36
C ASP A 20 -24.18 32.57 -9.28
N VAL A 21 -24.80 33.75 -9.37
CA VAL A 21 -26.25 33.90 -9.24
C VAL A 21 -26.99 33.26 -10.43
N SER A 22 -26.45 33.41 -11.64
CA SER A 22 -27.07 32.91 -12.88
C SER A 22 -27.02 31.38 -12.93
N GLU A 23 -25.92 30.77 -12.50
CA GLU A 23 -25.80 29.31 -12.37
C GLU A 23 -26.80 28.76 -11.34
N ARG A 24 -26.99 29.44 -10.20
CA ARG A 24 -28.00 29.06 -9.20
C ARG A 24 -29.41 29.08 -9.75
N GLU A 25 -29.81 30.17 -10.40
CA GLU A 25 -31.16 30.31 -10.98
C GLU A 25 -31.45 29.22 -12.02
N LYS A 26 -30.48 28.94 -12.90
CA LYS A 26 -30.58 27.85 -13.87
C LYS A 26 -30.71 26.49 -13.21
N LEU A 27 -29.90 26.21 -12.19
CA LEU A 27 -29.96 24.93 -11.49
C LEU A 27 -31.32 24.74 -10.82
N ILE A 28 -31.86 25.78 -10.16
CA ILE A 28 -33.18 25.75 -9.53
C ILE A 28 -34.28 25.50 -10.59
N GLU A 29 -34.22 26.18 -11.74
CA GLU A 29 -35.17 25.96 -12.84
C GLU A 29 -35.11 24.52 -13.37
N TYR A 30 -33.91 23.98 -13.56
CA TYR A 30 -33.73 22.62 -14.05
C TYR A 30 -34.28 21.61 -13.04
N LEU A 31 -33.93 21.74 -11.76
CA LEU A 31 -34.36 20.83 -10.70
C LEU A 31 -35.87 20.85 -10.47
N GLY A 32 -36.54 21.98 -10.72
CA GLY A 32 -38.00 22.09 -10.67
C GLY A 32 -38.73 21.23 -11.71
N ARG A 33 -38.03 20.75 -12.75
CA ARG A 33 -38.61 20.04 -13.90
C ARG A 33 -38.18 18.57 -14.03
N HIS A 34 -37.20 18.12 -13.25
CA HIS A 34 -36.57 16.80 -13.43
C HIS A 34 -36.57 15.98 -12.14
N ASP A 35 -37.11 14.76 -12.20
CA ASP A 35 -37.05 13.80 -11.10
C ASP A 35 -35.74 12.98 -11.09
N VAL A 36 -35.08 12.88 -12.25
CA VAL A 36 -33.76 12.28 -12.45
C VAL A 36 -32.87 13.34 -13.08
N VAL A 37 -31.70 13.55 -12.49
CA VAL A 37 -30.72 14.54 -12.95
C VAL A 37 -29.64 13.82 -13.75
N GLY A 38 -29.64 14.01 -15.07
CA GLY A 38 -28.62 13.48 -15.96
C GLY A 38 -27.42 14.41 -16.09
N LYS A 39 -26.37 13.94 -16.76
CA LYS A 39 -25.11 14.67 -16.96
C LYS A 39 -25.25 15.95 -17.79
N GLU A 40 -26.34 16.09 -18.54
CA GLU A 40 -26.65 17.29 -19.32
C GLU A 40 -26.78 18.56 -18.45
N ILE A 41 -27.01 18.41 -17.12
CA ILE A 41 -27.03 19.53 -16.19
C ILE A 41 -25.71 20.31 -16.22
N PHE A 42 -24.57 19.64 -16.27
CA PHE A 42 -23.26 20.29 -16.19
C PHE A 42 -23.00 21.14 -17.45
N ALA A 43 -23.44 20.68 -18.62
CA ALA A 43 -23.41 21.45 -19.85
C ALA A 43 -24.40 22.62 -19.81
N TYR A 44 -25.61 22.42 -19.28
CA TYR A 44 -26.63 23.46 -19.15
C TYR A 44 -26.18 24.63 -18.25
N LEU A 45 -25.40 24.32 -17.21
CA LEU A 45 -24.79 25.29 -16.31
C LEU A 45 -23.51 25.93 -16.85
N ASN A 46 -23.06 25.60 -18.07
CA ASN A 46 -21.80 26.06 -18.66
C ASN A 46 -20.55 25.74 -17.83
N ILE A 47 -20.56 24.65 -17.06
CA ILE A 47 -19.40 24.27 -16.24
C ILE A 47 -18.31 23.75 -17.18
N THR A 48 -17.19 24.47 -17.23
CA THR A 48 -16.01 24.04 -17.99
C THR A 48 -15.52 22.68 -17.48
N ARG A 49 -15.25 21.73 -18.40
CA ARG A 49 -14.89 20.30 -18.21
C ARG A 49 -16.07 19.29 -18.17
N ALA A 50 -17.06 19.47 -19.04
CA ALA A 50 -18.14 18.50 -19.27
C ALA A 50 -17.63 17.05 -19.52
N GLU A 51 -16.50 16.90 -20.21
CA GLU A 51 -15.93 15.59 -20.57
C GLU A 51 -15.49 14.74 -19.37
N ILE A 52 -15.12 15.37 -18.23
CA ILE A 52 -14.78 14.61 -17.02
C ILE A 52 -16.04 14.00 -16.41
N TRP A 53 -17.16 14.72 -16.49
CA TRP A 53 -18.46 14.24 -15.98
C TRP A 53 -19.02 13.08 -16.81
N ASP A 54 -18.63 12.92 -18.07
CA ASP A 54 -18.96 11.73 -18.85
C ASP A 54 -18.35 10.45 -18.26
N VAL A 55 -17.29 10.59 -17.45
CA VAL A 55 -16.62 9.48 -16.80
C VAL A 55 -17.08 9.33 -15.36
N ILE A 56 -17.17 10.42 -14.60
CA ILE A 56 -17.31 10.37 -13.12
C ILE A 56 -18.73 10.59 -12.58
N TYR A 57 -19.75 10.60 -13.45
CA TYR A 57 -21.14 10.85 -13.06
C TYR A 57 -22.12 9.93 -13.76
N GLU A 58 -23.01 9.35 -12.96
CA GLU A 58 -24.18 8.60 -13.41
C GLU A 58 -25.47 9.35 -13.08
N PRO A 59 -26.53 9.24 -13.89
CA PRO A 59 -27.83 9.83 -13.57
C PRO A 59 -28.35 9.37 -12.21
N VAL A 60 -28.72 10.32 -11.36
CA VAL A 60 -29.22 10.06 -10.00
C VAL A 60 -30.60 10.68 -9.80
N SER A 61 -31.31 10.23 -8.76
CA SER A 61 -32.57 10.87 -8.38
C SER A 61 -32.34 12.31 -7.93
N TYR A 62 -33.39 13.13 -8.02
CA TYR A 62 -33.42 14.49 -7.51
C TYR A 62 -32.84 14.61 -6.09
N ASP A 63 -33.27 13.74 -5.16
CA ASP A 63 -32.85 13.83 -3.76
C ASP A 63 -31.36 13.53 -3.57
N VAL A 64 -30.84 12.55 -4.30
CA VAL A 64 -29.40 12.22 -4.30
C VAL A 64 -28.60 13.35 -4.91
N PHE A 65 -29.09 13.95 -6.01
CA PHE A 65 -28.41 15.07 -6.64
C PHE A 65 -28.30 16.26 -5.68
N ILE A 66 -29.42 16.69 -5.09
CA ILE A 66 -29.47 17.78 -4.11
C ILE A 66 -28.48 17.54 -2.98
N LYS A 67 -28.48 16.33 -2.41
CA LYS A 67 -27.55 15.95 -1.35
C LYS A 67 -26.09 16.03 -1.79
N ARG A 68 -25.77 15.75 -3.06
CA ARG A 68 -24.40 15.75 -3.58
C ARG A 68 -23.97 17.08 -4.21
N ILE A 69 -24.82 18.10 -4.27
CA ILE A 69 -24.49 19.44 -4.79
C ILE A 69 -23.17 19.99 -4.21
N PRO A 70 -22.93 19.96 -2.89
CA PRO A 70 -21.66 20.45 -2.35
C PRO A 70 -20.44 19.72 -2.95
N ILE A 71 -20.57 18.43 -3.24
CA ILE A 71 -19.50 17.60 -3.81
C ILE A 71 -19.29 17.93 -5.29
N TYR A 72 -20.38 17.99 -6.08
CA TYR A 72 -20.31 18.23 -7.52
C TYR A 72 -19.73 19.60 -7.88
N PHE A 73 -20.05 20.61 -7.08
CA PHE A 73 -19.65 22.00 -7.33
C PHE A 73 -18.43 22.43 -6.51
N TYR A 74 -17.81 21.51 -5.78
CA TYR A 74 -16.57 21.81 -5.07
C TYR A 74 -15.39 21.95 -6.05
N HIS A 75 -14.74 23.11 -6.00
CA HIS A 75 -13.54 23.39 -6.77
C HIS A 75 -12.33 23.61 -5.86
N SER A 76 -11.20 22.99 -6.22
CA SER A 76 -9.96 23.18 -5.51
C SER A 76 -9.35 24.55 -5.82
N ASP A 77 -8.88 25.25 -4.78
CA ASP A 77 -8.20 26.53 -4.91
C ASP A 77 -6.68 26.32 -4.86
N GLY A 78 -6.10 26.07 -6.03
CA GLY A 78 -4.66 25.81 -6.17
C GLY A 78 -3.78 26.98 -5.71
N GLN A 79 -4.29 28.22 -5.75
CA GLN A 79 -3.55 29.39 -5.25
C GLN A 79 -3.45 29.39 -3.72
N LYS A 80 -4.37 28.72 -3.03
CA LYS A 80 -4.37 28.54 -1.57
C LYS A 80 -3.82 27.18 -1.13
N GLY A 81 -3.09 26.49 -2.00
CA GLY A 81 -2.50 25.18 -1.70
C GLY A 81 -3.49 24.03 -1.61
N SER A 82 -4.76 24.24 -1.99
CA SER A 82 -5.76 23.18 -2.10
C SER A 82 -5.75 22.64 -3.52
N VAL A 83 -5.30 21.41 -3.71
CA VAL A 83 -5.26 20.77 -5.04
C VAL A 83 -6.28 19.63 -5.17
N GLY A 84 -6.75 19.09 -4.05
CA GLY A 84 -7.67 17.96 -3.99
C GLY A 84 -9.10 18.28 -4.42
N ASN A 85 -9.73 17.42 -5.21
CA ASN A 85 -11.17 17.43 -5.49
C ASN A 85 -11.70 16.02 -5.80
N PHE A 86 -13.03 15.86 -5.87
CA PHE A 86 -13.68 14.57 -6.13
C PHE A 86 -13.17 13.90 -7.41
N SER A 87 -13.04 14.65 -8.51
CA SER A 87 -12.67 14.10 -9.81
C SER A 87 -11.32 13.37 -9.78
N GLN A 88 -10.35 13.84 -8.98
CA GLN A 88 -9.04 13.19 -8.89
C GLN A 88 -9.12 11.79 -8.25
N TYR A 89 -9.99 11.60 -7.25
CA TYR A 89 -10.19 10.29 -6.61
C TYR A 89 -11.04 9.36 -7.49
N ALA A 90 -12.05 9.91 -8.16
CA ALA A 90 -12.85 9.17 -9.13
C ALA A 90 -12.02 8.71 -10.35
N MET A 91 -11.08 9.53 -10.82
CA MET A 91 -10.12 9.13 -11.86
C MET A 91 -9.20 8.00 -11.41
N GLY A 92 -8.81 7.97 -10.12
CA GLY A 92 -8.11 6.82 -9.55
C GLY A 92 -8.92 5.53 -9.71
N ILE A 93 -10.23 5.56 -9.42
CA ILE A 93 -11.10 4.39 -9.65
C ILE A 93 -11.16 4.03 -11.13
N TYR A 94 -11.29 5.03 -12.01
CA TYR A 94 -11.34 4.81 -13.44
C TYR A 94 -10.06 4.14 -13.97
N GLU A 95 -8.88 4.61 -13.58
CA GLU A 95 -7.59 4.04 -14.01
C GLU A 95 -7.44 2.55 -13.67
N TYR A 96 -8.03 2.09 -12.55
CA TYR A 96 -7.96 0.69 -12.13
C TYR A 96 -9.12 -0.18 -12.64
N TYR A 97 -10.30 0.40 -12.85
CA TYR A 97 -11.55 -0.36 -13.08
C TYR A 97 -12.32 0.05 -14.35
N ALA A 98 -11.75 0.85 -15.26
CA ALA A 98 -12.49 1.39 -16.43
C ALA A 98 -13.23 0.34 -17.28
N ASP A 99 -12.66 -0.86 -17.41
CA ASP A 99 -13.23 -1.97 -18.20
C ASP A 99 -14.00 -2.99 -17.34
N ASP A 100 -14.18 -2.70 -16.04
CA ASP A 100 -14.78 -3.59 -15.07
C ASP A 100 -16.23 -3.21 -14.76
N THR A 101 -17.09 -4.23 -14.67
CA THR A 101 -18.45 -4.11 -14.11
C THR A 101 -18.49 -3.49 -12.71
N GLU A 102 -17.37 -3.52 -11.98
CA GLU A 102 -17.24 -2.92 -10.66
C GLU A 102 -17.03 -1.40 -10.64
N TYR A 103 -16.78 -0.74 -11.79
CA TYR A 103 -16.52 0.70 -11.83
C TYR A 103 -17.62 1.53 -11.14
N THR A 104 -18.87 1.35 -11.57
CA THR A 104 -20.02 2.10 -11.06
C THR A 104 -20.24 1.84 -9.57
N GLU A 105 -20.02 0.61 -9.11
CA GLU A 105 -20.13 0.27 -7.69
C GLU A 105 -19.05 0.98 -6.86
N ASN A 106 -17.80 0.99 -7.33
CA ASN A 106 -16.70 1.65 -6.65
C ASN A 106 -16.84 3.18 -6.65
N LEU A 107 -17.33 3.76 -7.74
CA LEU A 107 -17.66 5.18 -7.83
C LEU A 107 -18.74 5.55 -6.79
N GLU A 108 -19.80 4.75 -6.67
CA GLU A 108 -20.84 4.97 -5.67
C GLU A 108 -20.32 4.82 -4.24
N LYS A 109 -19.44 3.84 -3.97
CA LYS A 109 -18.75 3.71 -2.67
C LYS A 109 -17.96 4.96 -2.30
N LEU A 110 -17.30 5.59 -3.28
CA LEU A 110 -16.59 6.85 -3.08
C LEU A 110 -17.55 8.01 -2.75
N TYR A 111 -18.64 8.17 -3.49
CA TYR A 111 -19.66 9.18 -3.16
C TYR A 111 -20.20 8.98 -1.74
N MET A 112 -20.60 7.75 -1.40
CA MET A 112 -21.08 7.42 -0.05
C MET A 112 -20.03 7.71 1.02
N ALA A 113 -18.75 7.47 0.76
CA ALA A 113 -17.68 7.81 1.69
C ALA A 113 -17.59 9.32 1.92
N VAL A 114 -17.57 10.13 0.85
CA VAL A 114 -17.55 11.60 0.95
C VAL A 114 -18.77 12.11 1.70
N GLU A 115 -19.96 11.58 1.41
CA GLU A 115 -21.18 11.94 2.13
C GLU A 115 -21.09 11.64 3.64
N ARG A 116 -20.63 10.45 4.02
CA ARG A 116 -20.45 10.11 5.45
C ARG A 116 -19.44 11.05 6.10
N MET A 117 -18.31 11.31 5.45
CA MET A 117 -17.28 12.19 5.98
C MET A 117 -17.78 13.64 6.14
N HIS A 118 -18.54 14.13 5.16
CA HIS A 118 -19.04 15.49 5.18
C HIS A 118 -20.20 15.66 6.17
N TYR A 119 -21.23 14.82 6.08
CA TYR A 119 -22.48 14.99 6.82
C TYR A 119 -22.48 14.32 8.20
N GLN A 120 -21.87 13.15 8.35
CA GLN A 120 -21.87 12.43 9.64
C GLN A 120 -20.66 12.83 10.48
N HIS A 121 -19.48 12.92 9.85
CA HIS A 121 -18.25 13.31 10.52
C HIS A 121 -17.99 14.82 10.48
N MET A 122 -18.87 15.62 9.88
CA MET A 122 -18.82 17.09 9.90
C MET A 122 -17.47 17.65 9.43
N LEU A 123 -16.84 17.01 8.44
CA LEU A 123 -15.62 17.50 7.81
C LEU A 123 -15.97 18.40 6.63
N ASP A 124 -15.25 19.50 6.47
CA ASP A 124 -15.38 20.34 5.28
C ASP A 124 -14.73 19.66 4.06
N LEU A 125 -15.24 19.96 2.86
CA LEU A 125 -14.78 19.33 1.62
C LEU A 125 -13.31 19.62 1.30
N LYS A 126 -12.80 20.78 1.73
CA LYS A 126 -11.38 21.10 1.56
C LYS A 126 -10.52 20.15 2.38
N THR A 127 -10.86 19.90 3.64
CA THR A 127 -10.17 18.90 4.47
C THR A 127 -10.30 17.50 3.87
N ILE A 128 -11.51 17.10 3.47
CA ILE A 128 -11.78 15.77 2.88
C ILE A 128 -10.88 15.49 1.66
N PHE A 129 -10.75 16.46 0.74
CA PHE A 129 -10.00 16.19 -0.48
C PHE A 129 -8.49 16.44 -0.38
N ASN A 130 -8.01 17.21 0.60
CA ASN A 130 -6.57 17.49 0.73
C ASN A 130 -5.85 16.57 1.72
N TYR A 131 -6.51 16.07 2.77
CA TYR A 131 -5.83 15.29 3.79
C TYR A 131 -5.11 14.03 3.25
N PRO A 132 -5.69 13.21 2.35
CA PRO A 132 -4.95 12.09 1.74
C PRO A 132 -3.72 12.53 0.93
N ILE A 133 -3.78 13.71 0.32
CA ILE A 133 -2.67 14.31 -0.44
C ILE A 133 -1.58 14.78 0.51
N GLU A 134 -1.95 15.37 1.64
CA GLU A 134 -1.01 15.75 2.70
C GLU A 134 -0.24 14.53 3.21
N GLN A 135 -0.95 13.41 3.44
CA GLN A 135 -0.39 12.16 3.94
C GLN A 135 0.52 11.45 2.92
N THR A 136 0.25 11.55 1.61
CA THR A 136 0.94 10.72 0.60
C THR A 136 1.81 11.49 -0.39
N GLY A 137 1.48 12.76 -0.63
CA GLY A 137 2.02 13.59 -1.70
C GLY A 137 1.42 13.32 -3.09
N TYR A 138 0.41 12.46 -3.21
CA TYR A 138 -0.19 12.09 -4.49
C TYR A 138 -1.68 12.44 -4.51
N CYS A 139 -2.14 12.91 -5.67
CA CYS A 139 -3.57 12.88 -6.01
C CYS A 139 -3.98 11.41 -6.23
N SER A 140 -5.29 11.12 -6.30
CA SER A 140 -5.87 9.81 -6.66
C SER A 140 -5.57 8.60 -5.76
N ARG A 141 -5.03 8.79 -4.53
CA ARG A 141 -4.91 7.73 -3.51
C ARG A 141 -6.25 7.35 -2.88
N THR A 142 -7.14 6.77 -3.69
CA THR A 142 -8.49 6.36 -3.31
C THR A 142 -8.47 5.23 -2.28
N ASP A 143 -7.47 4.36 -2.30
CA ASP A 143 -7.24 3.36 -1.28
C ASP A 143 -7.09 3.99 0.12
N LEU A 144 -6.23 5.01 0.26
CA LEU A 144 -6.03 5.72 1.53
C LEU A 144 -7.26 6.55 1.90
N PHE A 145 -7.93 7.14 0.90
CA PHE A 145 -9.20 7.85 1.12
C PHE A 145 -10.24 6.94 1.78
N MET A 146 -10.42 5.73 1.25
CA MET A 146 -11.38 4.76 1.78
C MET A 146 -10.97 4.22 3.15
N GLN A 147 -9.66 4.01 3.38
CA GLN A 147 -9.13 3.68 4.71
C GLN A 147 -9.44 4.79 5.71
N TRP A 148 -9.32 6.05 5.32
CA TRP A 148 -9.61 7.18 6.20
C TRP A 148 -11.11 7.31 6.50
N ALA A 149 -11.98 7.08 5.52
CA ALA A 149 -13.42 6.99 5.77
C ALA A 149 -13.74 5.89 6.80
N ASN A 150 -13.11 4.71 6.67
CA ASN A 150 -13.25 3.63 7.66
C ASN A 150 -12.71 4.02 9.05
N TYR A 151 -11.54 4.68 9.09
CA TYR A 151 -10.96 5.21 10.32
C TYR A 151 -11.94 6.11 11.06
N LEU A 152 -12.60 7.04 10.36
CA LEU A 152 -13.55 7.98 10.99
C LEU A 152 -14.75 7.25 11.61
N ASP A 153 -15.29 6.23 10.92
CA ASP A 153 -16.38 5.40 11.44
C ASP A 153 -15.94 4.65 12.72
N LEU A 154 -14.74 4.06 12.70
CA LEU A 154 -14.15 3.40 13.86
C LEU A 154 -13.84 4.40 14.99
N ALA A 155 -13.34 5.59 14.66
CA ALA A 155 -12.97 6.64 15.60
C ALA A 155 -14.19 7.12 16.38
N GLY A 156 -15.31 7.36 15.69
CA GLY A 156 -16.59 7.65 16.32
C GLY A 156 -17.05 6.52 17.26
N LYS A 157 -16.94 5.25 16.82
CA LYS A 157 -17.32 4.09 17.63
C LYS A 157 -16.47 3.92 18.90
N TYR A 158 -15.17 4.20 18.83
CA TYR A 158 -14.21 3.97 19.91
C TYR A 158 -13.84 5.24 20.70
N GLY A 159 -14.52 6.37 20.43
CA GLY A 159 -14.33 7.64 21.15
C GLY A 159 -12.99 8.32 20.85
N VAL A 160 -12.42 8.12 19.68
CA VAL A 160 -11.22 8.82 19.22
C VAL A 160 -11.63 10.13 18.56
N SER A 161 -11.17 11.27 19.10
CA SER A 161 -11.60 12.60 18.64
C SER A 161 -10.79 13.14 17.46
N ASN A 162 -9.57 12.64 17.24
CA ASN A 162 -8.70 13.12 16.18
C ASN A 162 -9.19 12.61 14.82
N LYS A 163 -9.69 13.52 13.97
CA LYS A 163 -10.22 13.14 12.65
C LYS A 163 -9.16 13.18 11.55
N THR A 164 -8.06 13.90 11.76
CA THR A 164 -6.99 14.13 10.78
C THR A 164 -5.63 13.93 11.46
N PRO A 165 -5.31 12.70 11.87
CA PRO A 165 -4.05 12.44 12.55
C PRO A 165 -2.83 12.79 11.70
N LYS A 166 -1.76 13.27 12.35
CA LYS A 166 -0.52 13.66 11.64
C LYS A 166 0.04 12.48 10.84
N TYR A 167 0.11 11.30 11.46
CA TYR A 167 0.58 10.06 10.87
C TYR A 167 -0.58 9.08 10.74
N PHE A 168 -1.36 9.20 9.66
CA PHE A 168 -2.57 8.41 9.45
C PHE A 168 -2.34 6.90 9.58
N ILE A 169 -1.26 6.40 8.98
CA ILE A 169 -0.92 4.97 8.95
C ILE A 169 -0.75 4.37 10.36
N VAL A 170 -0.29 5.16 11.32
CA VAL A 170 -0.07 4.74 12.70
C VAL A 170 -1.42 4.65 13.43
N GLU A 171 -2.18 5.73 13.38
CA GLU A 171 -3.49 5.84 14.06
C GLU A 171 -4.52 4.88 13.49
N TYR A 172 -4.48 4.63 12.18
CA TYR A 172 -5.35 3.66 11.54
C TYR A 172 -5.04 2.24 12.01
N ASN A 173 -3.77 1.84 12.07
CA ASN A 173 -3.42 0.52 12.59
C ASN A 173 -3.78 0.35 14.07
N TYR A 174 -3.60 1.36 14.91
CA TYR A 174 -4.06 1.31 16.30
C TYR A 174 -5.57 1.07 16.41
N ILE A 175 -6.37 1.77 15.58
CA ILE A 175 -7.82 1.62 15.66
C ILE A 175 -8.32 0.30 15.07
N LEU A 176 -7.64 -0.22 14.03
CA LEU A 176 -7.89 -1.55 13.50
C LEU A 176 -7.67 -2.61 14.58
N GLU A 177 -6.52 -2.57 15.26
CA GLU A 177 -6.22 -3.51 16.35
C GLU A 177 -7.24 -3.39 17.49
N ARG A 178 -7.59 -2.16 17.89
CA ARG A 178 -8.62 -1.92 18.91
C ARG A 178 -9.98 -2.47 18.50
N ALA A 179 -10.26 -2.51 17.20
CA ALA A 179 -11.47 -3.09 16.64
C ALA A 179 -11.42 -4.62 16.45
N GLY A 180 -10.30 -5.27 16.77
CA GLY A 180 -10.08 -6.69 16.50
C GLY A 180 -9.89 -7.00 15.01
N LEU A 181 -9.58 -6.00 14.20
CA LEU A 181 -9.30 -6.11 12.77
C LEU A 181 -7.79 -6.27 12.54
N LYS A 182 -7.43 -6.86 11.39
CA LYS A 182 -6.03 -7.01 11.02
C LYS A 182 -5.43 -5.63 10.70
N PRO A 183 -4.27 -5.26 11.28
CA PRO A 183 -3.55 -4.06 10.88
C PRO A 183 -2.97 -4.21 9.46
N ILE A 184 -2.64 -3.08 8.84
CA ILE A 184 -1.92 -3.04 7.57
C ILE A 184 -0.43 -3.28 7.85
N ILE A 185 0.17 -4.17 7.07
CA ILE A 185 1.62 -4.39 7.05
C ILE A 185 2.21 -3.55 5.92
N TYR A 186 3.14 -2.66 6.26
CA TYR A 186 3.81 -1.77 5.32
C TYR A 186 5.07 -2.44 4.77
N GLU A 187 4.98 -2.92 3.52
CA GLU A 187 6.08 -3.54 2.81
C GLU A 187 7.24 -2.56 2.55
N ILE A 188 8.45 -3.10 2.50
CA ILE A 188 9.64 -2.34 2.10
C ILE A 188 9.65 -2.10 0.59
N LYS A 189 10.36 -1.04 0.17
CA LYS A 189 10.44 -0.67 -1.24
C LYS A 189 11.76 -1.06 -1.85
N GLU A 190 11.70 -1.41 -3.13
CA GLU A 190 12.86 -1.51 -3.99
C GLU A 190 13.57 -0.15 -4.05
N GLN A 191 14.88 -0.15 -3.77
CA GLN A 191 15.73 1.04 -3.79
C GLN A 191 16.40 1.21 -5.16
N TYR A 192 16.87 0.12 -5.76
CA TYR A 192 17.57 0.15 -7.03
C TYR A 192 17.56 -1.22 -7.71
N SER A 193 17.03 -1.33 -8.93
CA SER A 193 17.17 -2.49 -9.83
C SER A 193 17.14 -3.88 -9.14
N GLY A 194 16.06 -4.14 -8.39
CA GLY A 194 15.78 -5.39 -7.67
C GLY A 194 16.33 -5.44 -6.23
N GLU A 195 17.08 -4.43 -5.80
CA GLU A 195 17.65 -4.35 -4.45
C GLU A 195 16.69 -3.66 -3.48
N TYR A 196 16.31 -4.37 -2.42
CA TYR A 196 15.43 -3.87 -1.35
C TYR A 196 16.20 -3.31 -0.15
N MET A 197 17.51 -3.54 -0.10
CA MET A 197 18.36 -3.13 1.00
C MET A 197 19.72 -2.64 0.48
N SER A 198 20.30 -1.68 1.16
CA SER A 198 21.69 -1.26 0.95
C SER A 198 22.51 -1.54 2.22
N ARG A 199 23.79 -1.86 2.08
CA ARG A 199 24.65 -2.20 3.22
C ARG A 199 25.90 -1.33 3.26
N THR A 200 26.18 -0.75 4.43
CA THR A 200 27.43 -0.05 4.73
C THR A 200 28.02 -0.63 6.00
N GLY A 201 29.10 -1.42 5.89
CA GLY A 201 29.70 -2.11 7.02
C GLY A 201 28.74 -3.12 7.66
N ASN A 202 28.45 -2.94 8.95
CA ASN A 202 27.49 -3.74 9.71
C ASN A 202 26.08 -3.12 9.77
N VAL A 203 25.79 -2.10 8.97
CA VAL A 203 24.47 -1.47 8.94
C VAL A 203 23.80 -1.76 7.61
N ILE A 204 22.59 -2.33 7.68
CA ILE A 204 21.68 -2.52 6.56
C ILE A 204 20.62 -1.43 6.60
N ARG A 205 20.34 -0.80 5.46
CA ARG A 205 19.35 0.26 5.29
C ARG A 205 18.27 -0.16 4.31
N VAL A 206 17.02 0.03 4.72
CA VAL A 206 15.82 -0.26 3.93
C VAL A 206 14.97 0.99 3.81
N GLU A 207 14.39 1.24 2.63
CA GLU A 207 13.53 2.39 2.37
C GLU A 207 12.06 2.00 2.25
N GLY A 208 11.18 2.92 2.58
CA GLY A 208 9.75 2.66 2.52
C GLY A 208 8.89 3.74 3.13
N THR A 209 7.63 3.39 3.36
CA THR A 209 6.67 4.16 4.15
C THR A 209 6.48 3.42 5.46
N PHE A 210 6.94 3.97 6.58
CA PHE A 210 7.05 3.23 7.83
C PHE A 210 6.31 3.91 8.99
N PRO A 211 5.54 3.16 9.79
CA PRO A 211 4.95 3.65 11.01
C PRO A 211 6.03 3.79 12.10
N PHE A 212 6.09 4.97 12.71
CA PHE A 212 6.96 5.29 13.84
C PHE A 212 6.10 5.69 15.04
N ASP A 213 6.52 5.31 16.25
CA ASP A 213 5.89 5.76 17.49
C ASP A 213 6.27 7.22 17.82
N ASP A 214 5.62 7.79 18.83
CA ASP A 214 5.87 9.17 19.28
C ASP A 214 7.31 9.39 19.80
N ASN A 215 8.03 8.32 20.13
CA ASN A 215 9.43 8.37 20.54
C ASN A 215 10.41 8.31 19.36
N GLY A 216 9.90 8.17 18.13
CA GLY A 216 10.71 8.04 16.92
C GLY A 216 11.27 6.63 16.70
N ASN A 217 10.67 5.59 17.30
CA ASN A 217 11.04 4.21 17.04
C ASN A 217 10.13 3.58 15.97
N PRO A 218 10.67 2.75 15.05
CA PRO A 218 9.85 1.99 14.11
C PRO A 218 8.91 1.02 14.83
N ILE A 219 7.64 0.97 14.43
CA ILE A 219 6.66 0.02 14.97
C ILE A 219 6.76 -1.28 14.17
N MET A 220 7.75 -2.12 14.51
CA MET A 220 8.15 -3.30 13.71
C MET A 220 7.01 -4.28 13.40
N LYS A 221 6.03 -4.45 14.31
CA LYS A 221 4.88 -5.35 14.10
C LYS A 221 3.99 -5.00 12.90
N TRP A 222 4.12 -3.80 12.34
CA TRP A 222 3.36 -3.32 11.18
C TRP A 222 4.24 -3.10 9.96
N ILE A 223 5.48 -3.57 9.98
CA ILE A 223 6.43 -3.39 8.89
C ILE A 223 6.70 -4.76 8.29
N GLY A 224 6.77 -4.84 6.97
CA GLY A 224 7.11 -6.04 6.21
C GLY A 224 8.59 -6.41 6.34
N LEU A 225 9.13 -6.35 7.56
CA LEU A 225 10.50 -6.69 7.94
C LEU A 225 10.45 -7.55 9.19
N ASP A 226 10.97 -8.76 9.07
CA ASP A 226 11.25 -9.62 10.20
C ASP A 226 12.76 -9.64 10.45
N VAL A 227 13.17 -9.33 11.67
CA VAL A 227 14.57 -9.11 12.03
C VAL A 227 14.89 -9.90 13.30
N ILE A 228 15.75 -10.88 13.13
CA ILE A 228 16.16 -11.82 14.18
C ILE A 228 17.50 -11.36 14.74
N GLU A 229 17.62 -11.27 16.07
CA GLU A 229 18.87 -10.93 16.78
C GLU A 229 19.60 -9.67 16.22
N PRO A 230 18.93 -8.52 15.98
CA PRO A 230 19.62 -7.30 15.60
C PRO A 230 20.42 -6.75 16.78
N THR A 231 21.57 -6.13 16.50
CA THR A 231 22.27 -5.33 17.52
C THR A 231 21.44 -4.10 17.88
N ARG A 232 20.87 -3.45 16.86
CA ARG A 232 20.04 -2.25 17.02
C ARG A 232 19.18 -2.02 15.79
N ILE A 233 17.99 -1.46 15.99
CA ILE A 233 17.12 -0.93 14.92
C ILE A 233 16.84 0.54 15.20
N TRP A 234 16.94 1.39 14.18
CA TRP A 234 16.58 2.81 14.25
C TRP A 234 16.16 3.29 12.86
N GLY A 235 15.68 4.52 12.74
CA GLY A 235 15.38 5.08 11.43
C GLY A 235 14.89 6.50 11.51
N LYS A 236 14.39 6.99 10.39
CA LYS A 236 13.74 8.30 10.31
C LYS A 236 12.78 8.33 9.14
N VAL A 237 11.65 8.99 9.36
CA VAL A 237 10.65 9.30 8.34
C VAL A 237 10.37 10.80 8.29
N ASP A 238 9.88 11.26 7.15
CA ASP A 238 9.33 12.61 6.98
C ASP A 238 7.88 12.71 7.49
N ASP A 239 7.24 13.87 7.29
CA ASP A 239 5.85 14.09 7.71
C ASP A 239 4.81 13.25 6.91
N ARG A 240 5.25 12.51 5.88
CA ARG A 240 4.45 11.57 5.09
C ARG A 240 4.78 10.12 5.41
N SER A 241 5.50 9.90 6.51
CA SER A 241 6.02 8.59 6.93
C SER A 241 6.96 7.94 5.91
N LYS A 242 7.48 8.69 4.92
CA LYS A 242 8.46 8.20 3.96
C LYS A 242 9.86 8.36 4.51
N GLY A 243 10.68 7.33 4.40
CA GLY A 243 12.05 7.39 4.89
C GLY A 243 12.74 6.04 4.89
N TYR A 244 13.48 5.77 5.95
CA TYR A 244 14.32 4.59 6.06
C TYR A 244 14.37 4.00 7.46
N ILE A 245 14.68 2.71 7.50
CA ILE A 245 15.07 1.97 8.70
C ILE A 245 16.50 1.47 8.49
N CYS A 246 17.30 1.56 9.55
CA CYS A 246 18.63 1.01 9.66
C CYS A 246 18.62 -0.12 10.69
N ILE A 247 19.30 -1.20 10.33
CA ILE A 247 19.44 -2.41 11.13
C ILE A 247 20.95 -2.64 11.27
N GLU A 248 21.46 -2.53 12.50
CA GLU A 248 22.83 -2.93 12.80
C GLU A 248 22.85 -4.44 13.01
N VAL A 249 23.55 -5.14 12.12
CA VAL A 249 23.64 -6.59 12.10
C VAL A 249 24.87 -7.08 12.85
N ASN A 250 24.76 -8.27 13.42
CA ASN A 250 25.85 -9.04 13.98
C ASN A 250 25.93 -10.43 13.34
N SER A 251 26.82 -11.28 13.84
CA SER A 251 27.05 -12.60 13.28
C SER A 251 25.86 -13.56 13.35
N LYS A 252 24.87 -13.26 14.19
CA LYS A 252 23.65 -14.04 14.43
C LYS A 252 22.38 -13.34 13.91
N THR A 253 22.50 -12.25 13.17
CA THR A 253 21.33 -11.53 12.67
C THR A 253 20.78 -12.16 11.39
N ALA A 254 19.46 -12.32 11.28
CA ALA A 254 18.79 -12.59 10.00
C ALA A 254 17.73 -11.52 9.70
N ILE A 255 17.52 -11.24 8.42
CA ILE A 255 16.52 -10.27 7.96
C ILE A 255 15.70 -10.91 6.85
N TYR A 256 14.38 -10.80 6.98
CA TYR A 256 13.41 -11.19 5.97
C TYR A 256 12.54 -10.00 5.60
N GLY A 257 12.19 -9.90 4.32
CA GLY A 257 11.29 -8.89 3.80
C GLY A 257 10.03 -9.53 3.23
N LEU A 258 8.87 -8.96 3.55
CA LEU A 258 7.61 -9.42 3.01
C LEU A 258 7.49 -9.02 1.53
N ASN A 259 7.13 -9.97 0.67
CA ASN A 259 6.78 -9.80 -0.74
C ASN A 259 7.82 -9.06 -1.62
N CYS A 260 9.09 -8.98 -1.20
CA CYS A 260 10.16 -8.26 -1.91
C CYS A 260 10.39 -8.75 -3.34
N TRP A 261 10.05 -9.99 -3.67
CA TRP A 261 10.12 -10.46 -5.07
C TRP A 261 8.81 -11.07 -5.52
N GLY A 262 7.70 -10.53 -5.00
CA GLY A 262 6.35 -11.01 -5.24
C GLY A 262 5.86 -11.98 -4.17
N SER A 263 4.56 -12.27 -4.26
CA SER A 263 3.89 -13.33 -3.51
C SER A 263 4.29 -14.72 -4.02
N ASN A 264 3.89 -15.76 -3.31
CA ASN A 264 4.00 -17.14 -3.77
C ASN A 264 3.14 -17.39 -5.04
N ASP A 265 3.36 -18.52 -5.73
CA ASP A 265 2.63 -18.91 -6.95
C ASP A 265 1.10 -18.97 -6.76
N ASN A 266 0.65 -19.19 -5.54
CA ASN A 266 -0.77 -19.22 -5.16
C ASN A 266 -1.34 -17.83 -4.77
N GLY A 267 -0.54 -16.76 -4.87
CA GLY A 267 -0.91 -15.39 -4.51
C GLY A 267 -0.81 -15.08 -3.01
N GLU A 268 -0.34 -16.01 -2.18
CA GLU A 268 -0.18 -15.78 -0.74
C GLU A 268 1.13 -15.03 -0.43
N ASP A 269 1.09 -14.26 0.66
CA ASP A 269 2.23 -13.54 1.22
C ASP A 269 3.47 -14.45 1.40
N CYS A 270 4.63 -13.93 1.01
CA CYS A 270 5.91 -14.64 1.09
C CYS A 270 6.97 -13.81 1.80
N TRP A 271 7.65 -14.43 2.77
CA TRP A 271 8.79 -13.83 3.46
C TRP A 271 10.08 -14.23 2.75
N HIS A 272 10.71 -13.24 2.12
CA HIS A 272 11.93 -13.42 1.36
C HIS A 272 13.15 -13.15 2.23
N ARG A 273 14.13 -14.04 2.18
CA ARG A 273 15.38 -13.90 2.92
C ARG A 273 16.24 -12.81 2.30
N LEU A 274 16.50 -11.76 3.07
CA LEU A 274 17.29 -10.61 2.63
C LEU A 274 18.74 -10.69 3.13
N TYR A 275 18.93 -11.08 4.39
CA TYR A 275 20.25 -11.15 5.00
C TYR A 275 20.34 -12.29 6.00
N VAL A 276 21.51 -12.92 6.06
CA VAL A 276 21.85 -13.93 7.07
C VAL A 276 23.27 -13.70 7.59
N GLY A 277 23.40 -13.62 8.90
CA GLY A 277 24.67 -13.53 9.60
C GLY A 277 25.46 -14.83 9.52
N PRO A 278 26.80 -14.77 9.47
CA PRO A 278 27.65 -15.94 9.22
C PRO A 278 27.49 -17.10 10.22
N LEU A 279 27.06 -16.87 11.46
CA LEU A 279 26.86 -17.94 12.44
C LEU A 279 25.50 -18.63 12.32
N LEU A 280 24.59 -18.15 11.46
CA LEU A 280 23.32 -18.80 11.16
C LEU A 280 23.37 -19.66 9.89
N ILE A 281 24.44 -19.56 9.11
CA ILE A 281 24.58 -20.27 7.84
C ILE A 281 25.13 -21.67 8.12
N GLU A 282 24.38 -22.68 7.68
CA GLU A 282 24.81 -24.07 7.74
C GLU A 282 24.85 -24.71 6.37
N PHE A 283 25.71 -25.72 6.20
CA PHE A 283 25.78 -26.52 4.99
C PHE A 283 24.59 -27.48 4.90
N ASP A 284 23.82 -27.40 3.82
CA ASP A 284 22.66 -28.25 3.60
C ASP A 284 23.01 -29.45 2.70
N TYR A 285 23.24 -30.59 3.35
CA TYR A 285 23.55 -31.84 2.66
C TYR A 285 22.41 -32.37 1.79
N LYS A 286 21.15 -32.01 2.09
CA LYS A 286 19.99 -32.44 1.29
C LYS A 286 19.95 -31.65 -0.02
N LYS A 287 20.18 -30.34 0.04
CA LYS A 287 20.31 -29.51 -1.17
C LYS A 287 21.49 -29.92 -2.04
N LEU A 288 22.63 -30.30 -1.46
CA LEU A 288 23.75 -30.87 -2.23
C LEU A 288 23.29 -32.07 -3.06
N LYS A 289 22.54 -32.99 -2.42
CA LYS A 289 22.01 -34.19 -3.06
C LYS A 289 21.01 -33.85 -4.18
N GLU A 290 20.16 -32.84 -3.96
CA GLU A 290 19.22 -32.33 -4.96
C GLU A 290 19.94 -31.73 -6.18
N CYS A 291 20.95 -30.89 -5.95
CA CYS A 291 21.78 -30.34 -7.04
C CYS A 291 22.46 -31.44 -7.86
N ARG A 292 23.00 -32.48 -7.20
CA ARG A 292 23.55 -33.63 -7.92
C ARG A 292 22.50 -34.34 -8.76
N ASN A 293 21.31 -34.59 -8.20
CA ASN A 293 20.24 -35.27 -8.91
C ASN A 293 19.75 -34.44 -10.11
N ARG A 294 19.68 -33.11 -9.99
CA ARG A 294 19.33 -32.19 -11.08
C ARG A 294 20.26 -32.34 -12.28
N GLU A 295 21.57 -32.48 -12.04
CA GLU A 295 22.57 -32.69 -13.08
C GLU A 295 22.67 -34.15 -13.56
N ASN A 296 21.84 -35.07 -13.04
CA ASN A 296 21.85 -36.50 -13.37
C ASN A 296 23.20 -37.20 -13.16
N LEU A 297 23.98 -36.77 -12.16
CA LEU A 297 25.29 -37.34 -11.85
C LEU A 297 25.21 -38.35 -10.70
N THR A 298 26.06 -39.38 -10.74
CA THR A 298 26.29 -40.28 -9.61
C THR A 298 27.28 -39.68 -8.61
N GLN A 299 27.22 -40.13 -7.35
CA GLN A 299 28.19 -39.73 -6.31
C GLN A 299 29.64 -39.94 -6.74
N LYS A 300 29.91 -41.08 -7.40
CA LYS A 300 31.23 -41.42 -7.96
C LYS A 300 31.70 -40.44 -9.04
N GLN A 301 30.79 -40.03 -9.94
CA GLN A 301 31.12 -39.08 -11.01
C GLN A 301 31.45 -37.70 -10.44
N VAL A 302 30.66 -37.21 -9.49
CA VAL A 302 30.94 -35.91 -8.84
C VAL A 302 32.25 -35.96 -8.08
N ALA A 303 32.48 -37.00 -7.28
CA ALA A 303 33.72 -37.18 -6.53
C ALA A 303 34.96 -37.18 -7.45
N ALA A 304 34.90 -37.91 -8.58
CA ALA A 304 35.97 -37.91 -9.57
C ALA A 304 36.18 -36.52 -10.20
N ALA A 305 35.10 -35.82 -10.55
CA ALA A 305 35.17 -34.50 -11.18
C ALA A 305 35.77 -33.42 -10.26
N ILE A 306 35.51 -33.48 -8.95
CA ILE A 306 36.04 -32.53 -7.96
C ILE A 306 37.38 -32.99 -7.35
N GLY A 307 37.91 -34.15 -7.73
CA GLY A 307 39.14 -34.71 -7.17
C GLY A 307 39.01 -35.08 -5.68
N SER A 308 37.88 -35.66 -5.29
CA SER A 308 37.63 -36.20 -3.95
C SER A 308 37.48 -37.72 -4.01
N ALA A 309 37.66 -38.40 -2.88
CA ALA A 309 37.31 -39.82 -2.78
C ALA A 309 35.78 -39.98 -2.71
N GLU A 310 35.24 -41.02 -3.35
CA GLU A 310 33.79 -41.29 -3.34
C GLU A 310 33.21 -41.37 -1.92
N ARG A 311 33.95 -41.99 -0.99
CA ARG A 311 33.58 -42.08 0.43
C ARG A 311 33.49 -40.71 1.11
N THR A 312 34.35 -39.76 0.74
CA THR A 312 34.32 -38.40 1.30
C THR A 312 33.07 -37.67 0.81
N TYR A 313 32.75 -37.77 -0.48
CA TYR A 313 31.53 -37.17 -1.03
C TYR A 313 30.25 -37.77 -0.42
N GLN A 314 30.22 -39.08 -0.20
CA GLN A 314 29.12 -39.77 0.50
C GLN A 314 28.86 -39.20 1.88
N LYS A 315 29.92 -38.90 2.65
CA LYS A 315 29.80 -38.31 3.98
C LYS A 315 29.27 -36.88 3.96
N TRP A 316 29.51 -36.14 2.88
CA TRP A 316 28.92 -34.81 2.71
C TRP A 316 27.43 -34.92 2.43
N GLU A 317 26.99 -35.81 1.54
CA GLU A 317 25.55 -36.03 1.26
C GLU A 317 24.79 -36.74 2.40
N SER A 318 25.49 -37.36 3.36
CA SER A 318 24.87 -37.91 4.57
C SER A 318 24.81 -36.94 5.75
N GLY A 319 25.49 -35.78 5.64
CA GLY A 319 25.62 -34.80 6.73
C GLY A 319 26.63 -35.20 7.82
N GLU A 320 27.42 -36.26 7.62
CA GLU A 320 28.46 -36.67 8.58
C GLU A 320 29.63 -35.68 8.66
N THR A 321 29.93 -35.01 7.55
CA THR A 321 31.02 -34.01 7.44
C THR A 321 30.61 -32.94 6.44
N THR A 322 31.30 -31.80 6.43
CA THR A 322 31.09 -30.71 5.47
C THR A 322 32.31 -30.54 4.55
N PRO A 323 32.12 -30.10 3.30
CA PRO A 323 33.24 -29.76 2.43
C PRO A 323 33.94 -28.48 2.92
N ASP A 324 35.24 -28.36 2.64
CA ASP A 324 35.97 -27.10 2.81
C ASP A 324 35.67 -26.13 1.65
N CYS A 325 36.22 -24.92 1.72
CA CYS A 325 35.99 -23.89 0.70
C CYS A 325 36.48 -24.29 -0.70
N ILE A 326 37.56 -25.08 -0.80
CA ILE A 326 38.12 -25.50 -2.09
C ILE A 326 37.17 -26.50 -2.75
N TYR A 327 36.69 -27.49 -1.99
CA TYR A 327 35.72 -28.45 -2.49
C TYR A 327 34.37 -27.82 -2.78
N LEU A 328 33.93 -26.83 -1.98
CA LEU A 328 32.69 -26.09 -2.25
C LEU A 328 32.75 -25.40 -3.61
N LEU A 329 33.84 -24.69 -3.93
CA LEU A 329 34.03 -24.04 -5.24
C LEU A 329 33.99 -25.04 -6.41
N ARG A 330 34.60 -26.23 -6.22
CA ARG A 330 34.56 -27.30 -7.24
C ARG A 330 33.16 -27.88 -7.40
N LEU A 331 32.45 -28.09 -6.31
CA LEU A 331 31.07 -28.55 -6.32
C LEU A 331 30.17 -27.54 -7.04
N MET A 332 30.34 -26.25 -6.76
CA MET A 332 29.55 -25.21 -7.42
C MET A 332 29.74 -25.22 -8.94
N ASN A 333 30.98 -25.41 -9.39
CA ASN A 333 31.28 -25.51 -10.82
C ASN A 333 30.69 -26.77 -11.46
N VAL A 334 30.91 -27.94 -10.87
CA VAL A 334 30.45 -29.24 -11.43
C VAL A 334 28.93 -29.38 -11.41
N LEU A 335 28.27 -28.84 -10.39
CA LEU A 335 26.82 -28.95 -10.20
C LEU A 335 26.03 -27.74 -10.74
N ASN A 336 26.70 -26.85 -11.48
CA ASN A 336 26.11 -25.63 -12.05
C ASN A 336 25.33 -24.80 -11.02
N ILE A 337 25.92 -24.63 -9.84
CA ILE A 337 25.36 -23.85 -8.74
C ILE A 337 25.91 -22.43 -8.86
N LYS A 338 25.01 -21.46 -8.96
CA LYS A 338 25.40 -20.06 -9.17
C LYS A 338 25.62 -19.33 -7.85
N GLU A 339 24.82 -19.68 -6.85
CA GLU A 339 24.80 -19.00 -5.55
C GLU A 339 25.03 -19.99 -4.41
N VAL A 340 25.78 -19.57 -3.39
CA VAL A 340 26.06 -20.40 -2.20
C VAL A 340 24.77 -20.76 -1.43
N ASP A 341 23.72 -19.96 -1.60
CA ASP A 341 22.38 -20.16 -1.04
C ASP A 341 21.70 -21.47 -1.50
N GLU A 342 22.11 -22.01 -2.65
CA GLU A 342 21.67 -23.34 -3.12
C GLU A 342 22.30 -24.48 -2.33
N LEU A 343 23.34 -24.24 -1.51
CA LEU A 343 24.02 -25.26 -0.69
C LEU A 343 23.93 -25.00 0.81
N THR A 344 23.18 -23.98 1.21
CA THR A 344 23.10 -23.56 2.61
C THR A 344 21.66 -23.44 3.10
N SER A 345 21.51 -23.63 4.41
CA SER A 345 20.28 -23.41 5.16
C SER A 345 20.52 -22.38 6.26
N VAL A 346 19.42 -21.86 6.83
CA VAL A 346 19.49 -20.97 7.99
C VAL A 346 19.04 -21.74 9.23
N SER A 347 19.87 -21.73 10.26
CA SER A 347 19.51 -22.26 11.58
C SER A 347 19.08 -21.12 12.49
N ILE A 348 17.78 -21.05 12.74
CA ILE A 348 17.16 -20.13 13.69
C ILE A 348 16.55 -21.04 14.77
N GLU A 349 17.00 -20.89 16.01
CA GLU A 349 16.45 -21.60 17.18
C GLU A 349 15.06 -21.09 17.58
#